data_AF-A0A7W2EGJ4-F1
#
_entry.id   AF-A0A7W2EGJ4-F1
#
_cell.length_a   1.000
_cell.length_b   1.000
_cell.length_c   1.000
_cell.angle_alpha   90.00
_cell.angle_beta   90.00
_cell.angle_gamma   90.00
#
_symmetry.space_group_name_H-M   'P 1'
#
loop_
_entity.id
_entity.type
_entity.pdbx_description
1 polymer ?
#
loop_
_entity_poly.entity_id
_entity_poly.type
_entity_poly.pdbx_seq_one_letter_code
_entity_poly.pdbx_strand_id
1 'polypeptide(L)'
;MSKDAHLAAGEEEFKDARARVISTYAGRLVVQGDYSRQDAWMKAEAIFEAQREASDDVTGVKATLAEAQSPQVPEGKEAQAEAIGNDIYEKQKKKEEEE
;
A
#
# COMPACT_ATOMS: atom_id res chain seq x y z
N MET A 1 -4.49 -14.37 28.99
CA MET A 1 -3.91 -13.66 27.84
C MET A 1 -3.55 -12.25 28.32
N SER A 2 -2.27 -11.87 28.26
CA SER A 2 -1.79 -10.57 28.75
C SER A 2 -2.22 -9.44 27.80
N LYS A 3 -2.41 -8.22 28.32
CA LYS A 3 -2.63 -6.98 27.54
C LYS A 3 -1.55 -6.80 26.46
N ASP A 4 -0.33 -7.27 26.72
CA ASP A 4 0.80 -7.17 25.78
C ASP A 4 0.62 -8.08 24.55
N ALA A 5 -0.03 -9.23 24.70
CA ALA A 5 -0.32 -10.12 23.58
C ALA A 5 -1.39 -9.55 22.64
N HIS A 6 -2.35 -8.78 23.17
CA HIS A 6 -3.36 -8.10 22.37
C HIS A 6 -2.78 -6.91 21.59
N LEU A 7 -1.82 -6.19 22.17
CA LEU A 7 -1.13 -5.09 21.47
C LEU A 7 -0.27 -5.62 20.33
N ALA A 8 0.51 -6.69 20.57
CA ALA A 8 1.34 -7.30 19.54
C ALA A 8 0.52 -7.83 18.34
N ALA A 9 -0.60 -8.50 18.61
CA ALA A 9 -1.49 -8.98 17.55
C ALA A 9 -2.09 -7.83 16.72
N GLY A 10 -2.48 -6.72 17.37
CA GLY A 10 -3.01 -5.55 16.67
C GLY A 10 -1.96 -4.84 15.81
N GLU A 11 -0.70 -4.81 16.24
CA GLU A 11 0.40 -4.25 15.45
C GLU A 11 0.72 -5.12 14.22
N GLU A 12 0.68 -6.44 14.36
CA GLU A 12 0.89 -7.37 13.24
C GLU A 12 -0.24 -7.27 12.21
N GLU A 13 -1.50 -7.25 12.66
CA GLU A 13 -2.67 -7.05 11.78
C GLU A 13 -2.59 -5.71 11.03
N PHE A 14 -2.15 -4.64 11.71
CA PHE A 14 -1.97 -3.34 11.08
C PHE A 14 -0.87 -3.35 10.01
N LYS A 15 0.27 -4.00 10.30
CA LYS A 15 1.37 -4.14 9.33
C LYS A 15 0.94 -4.93 8.09
N ASP A 16 0.23 -6.05 8.27
CA ASP A 16 -0.30 -6.87 7.16
C ASP A 16 -1.28 -6.05 6.30
N ALA A 17 -2.24 -5.36 6.94
CA ALA A 17 -3.21 -4.51 6.25
C ALA A 17 -2.53 -3.37 5.47
N ARG A 18 -1.54 -2.69 6.08
CA ARG A 18 -0.73 -1.65 5.43
C ARG A 18 -0.01 -2.21 4.21
N ALA A 19 0.68 -3.34 4.36
CA ALA A 19 1.42 -3.98 3.28
C ALA A 19 0.50 -4.34 2.10
N ARG A 20 -0.71 -4.86 2.36
CA ARG A 20 -1.69 -5.17 1.30
C ARG A 20 -2.14 -3.94 0.51
N VAL A 21 -2.41 -2.82 1.20
CA VAL A 21 -2.82 -1.58 0.53
C VAL A 21 -1.69 -1.04 -0.35
N ILE A 22 -0.46 -0.98 0.19
CA ILE A 22 0.72 -0.54 -0.56
C ILE A 22 0.96 -1.43 -1.78
N SER A 23 0.87 -2.76 -1.61
CA SER A 23 1.04 -3.73 -2.69
C SER A 23 0.00 -3.55 -3.79
N THR A 24 -1.25 -3.28 -3.41
CA THR A 24 -2.33 -3.00 -4.36
C THR A 24 -1.99 -1.76 -5.19
N TYR A 25 -1.61 -0.65 -4.56
CA TYR A 25 -1.22 0.57 -5.27
C TYR A 25 0.01 0.37 -6.16
N ALA A 26 1.01 -0.36 -5.68
CA ALA A 26 2.21 -0.68 -6.45
C ALA A 26 1.86 -1.48 -7.72
N GLY A 27 0.97 -2.48 -7.62
CA GLY A 27 0.49 -3.25 -8.77
C GLY A 27 -0.14 -2.38 -9.85
N ARG A 28 -0.94 -1.38 -9.45
CA ARG A 28 -1.56 -0.42 -10.38
C ARG A 28 -0.52 0.48 -11.06
N LEU A 29 0.43 1.01 -10.29
CA LEU A 29 1.52 1.86 -10.79
C LEU A 29 2.41 1.13 -11.80
N VAL A 30 2.70 -0.16 -11.57
CA VAL A 30 3.47 -0.98 -12.52
C VAL A 30 2.69 -1.15 -13.83
N VAL A 31 1.38 -1.37 -13.76
CA VAL A 31 0.54 -1.57 -14.95
C VAL A 31 0.36 -0.29 -15.77
N GLN A 32 0.40 0.88 -15.14
CA GLN A 32 0.43 2.17 -15.85
C GLN A 32 1.68 2.29 -16.74
N GLY A 33 2.76 1.57 -16.42
CA GLY A 33 3.97 1.46 -17.24
C GLY A 33 5.10 2.42 -16.85
N ASP A 34 4.86 3.32 -15.91
CA ASP A 34 5.81 4.38 -15.53
C ASP A 34 6.77 3.98 -14.40
N TYR A 35 6.54 2.83 -13.76
CA TYR A 35 7.27 2.43 -12.55
C TYR A 35 7.80 1.00 -12.63
N SER A 36 9.06 0.83 -12.21
CA SER A 36 9.57 -0.48 -11.82
C SER A 36 8.85 -0.99 -10.58
N ARG A 37 8.91 -2.29 -10.27
CA ARG A 37 8.26 -2.85 -9.06
C ARG A 37 8.75 -2.20 -7.76
N GLN A 38 10.05 -1.87 -7.69
CA GLN A 38 10.64 -1.25 -6.51
C GLN A 38 10.21 0.22 -6.39
N ASP A 39 10.23 0.97 -7.49
CA ASP A 39 9.79 2.38 -7.49
C ASP A 39 8.29 2.48 -7.22
N ALA A 40 7.51 1.55 -7.76
CA ALA A 40 6.07 1.46 -7.50
C ALA A 40 5.77 1.21 -6.02
N TRP A 41 6.57 0.38 -5.34
CA TRP A 41 6.44 0.18 -3.89
C TRP A 41 6.71 1.46 -3.11
N MET A 42 7.85 2.12 -3.36
CA MET A 42 8.21 3.37 -2.67
C MET A 42 7.16 4.47 -2.92
N LYS A 43 6.65 4.56 -4.14
CA LYS A 43 5.61 5.54 -4.49
C LYS A 43 4.27 5.19 -3.83
N ALA A 44 3.89 3.92 -3.80
CA ALA A 44 2.68 3.45 -3.12
C ALA A 44 2.73 3.71 -1.61
N GLU A 45 3.90 3.54 -0.98
CA GLU A 45 4.12 3.86 0.43
C GLU A 45 3.93 5.36 0.69
N ALA A 46 4.50 6.22 -0.16
CA ALA A 46 4.28 7.67 -0.06
C ALA A 46 2.80 8.05 -0.22
N ILE A 47 2.07 7.41 -1.13
CA ILE A 47 0.62 7.64 -1.30
C ILE A 47 -0.16 7.20 -0.05
N PHE A 48 0.18 6.04 0.52
CA PHE A 48 -0.45 5.54 1.73
C PHE A 48 -0.26 6.51 2.90
N GLU A 49 0.96 7.01 3.11
CA GLU A 49 1.22 7.99 4.17
C GLU A 49 0.48 9.31 3.91
N ALA A 50 0.46 9.80 2.67
CA ALA A 50 -0.31 11.00 2.31
C ALA A 50 -1.82 10.82 2.56
N GLN A 51 -2.37 9.64 2.29
CA GLN A 51 -3.77 9.31 2.59
C GLN A 51 -4.04 9.24 4.09
N ARG A 52 -3.11 8.68 4.87
CA ARG A 52 -3.20 8.67 6.32
C ARG A 52 -3.21 10.10 6.86
N GLU A 53 -2.27 10.93 6.44
CA GLU A 53 -2.26 12.35 6.81
C GLU A 53 -3.53 13.10 6.37
N ALA A 54 -4.08 12.76 5.21
CA ALA A 54 -5.32 13.35 4.73
C ALA A 54 -6.53 12.91 5.56
N SER A 55 -6.53 11.69 6.11
CA SER A 55 -7.59 11.22 7.00
C SER A 55 -7.63 11.97 8.34
N ASP A 56 -6.47 12.47 8.79
CA ASP A 56 -6.34 13.29 10.00
C ASP A 56 -6.57 14.79 9.72
N ASP A 57 -6.66 15.22 8.46
CA ASP A 57 -6.90 16.61 8.08
C ASP A 57 -8.39 16.96 8.14
N VAL A 58 -8.77 17.62 9.24
CA VAL A 58 -10.14 18.12 9.48
C VAL A 58 -10.66 19.07 8.41
N THR A 59 -9.79 19.69 7.62
CA THR A 59 -10.18 20.60 6.54
C THR A 59 -10.48 19.86 5.23
N GLY A 60 -10.03 18.60 5.11
CA GLY A 60 -10.16 17.77 3.90
C GLY A 60 -9.32 18.25 2.71
N VAL A 61 -8.50 19.29 2.87
CA VAL A 61 -7.70 19.86 1.79
C VAL A 61 -6.65 18.86 1.30
N LYS A 62 -5.98 18.17 2.22
CA LYS A 62 -4.97 17.16 1.89
C LYS A 62 -5.53 16.01 1.06
N ALA A 63 -6.79 15.62 1.28
CA ALA A 63 -7.45 14.58 0.49
C ALA A 63 -7.65 14.96 -0.99
N THR A 64 -7.59 16.26 -1.32
CA THR A 64 -7.69 16.74 -2.70
C THR A 64 -6.34 16.79 -3.43
N LEU A 65 -5.23 16.65 -2.70
CA LEU A 65 -3.90 16.70 -3.29
C LEU A 65 -3.62 15.45 -4.13
N ALA A 66 -2.92 15.64 -5.24
CA ALA A 66 -2.58 14.55 -6.17
C ALA A 66 -1.78 13.42 -5.51
N GLU A 67 -0.98 13.74 -4.49
CA GLU A 67 -0.19 12.77 -3.72
C GLU A 67 -1.00 11.85 -2.81
N ALA A 68 -2.22 12.26 -2.41
CA ALA A 68 -3.14 11.44 -1.63
C ALA A 68 -4.10 10.61 -2.52
N GLN A 69 -4.06 10.81 -3.86
CA GLN A 69 -4.94 10.08 -4.76
C GLN A 69 -4.44 8.65 -4.96
N SER A 70 -5.38 7.70 -4.85
CA SER A 70 -5.09 6.29 -5.20
C SER A 70 -4.71 6.18 -6.68
N PRO A 71 -3.71 5.36 -7.03
CA PRO A 71 -3.40 5.10 -8.42
C PRO A 71 -4.60 4.50 -9.15
N GLN A 72 -4.86 5.02 -10.35
CA GLN A 72 -5.89 4.52 -11.24
C GLN A 72 -5.42 3.25 -11.97
N VAL A 73 -6.35 2.36 -12.29
CA VAL A 73 -6.02 1.19 -13.11
C VAL A 73 -6.40 1.51 -14.55
N PRO A 74 -5.50 1.29 -15.53
CA PRO A 74 -5.88 1.36 -16.94
C PRO A 74 -7.00 0.37 -17.26
N GLU A 75 -7.90 0.75 -18.16
CA GLU A 75 -9.07 -0.07 -18.50
C GLU A 75 -8.67 -1.49 -18.97
N GLY A 76 -9.31 -2.50 -18.40
CA GLY A 76 -9.09 -3.91 -18.74
C GLY A 76 -7.79 -4.51 -18.16
N LYS A 77 -7.14 -3.81 -17.24
CA LYS A 77 -5.89 -4.25 -16.60
C LYS A 77 -6.04 -4.60 -15.12
N GLU A 78 -7.26 -4.65 -14.59
CA GLU A 78 -7.56 -4.93 -13.19
C GLU A 78 -6.93 -6.26 -12.72
N ALA A 79 -7.18 -7.34 -13.45
CA ALA A 79 -6.61 -8.65 -13.12
C ALA A 79 -5.07 -8.66 -13.18
N GLN A 80 -4.47 -7.90 -14.12
CA GLN A 80 -3.02 -7.77 -14.22
C GLN A 80 -2.44 -6.99 -13.02
N ALA A 81 -3.09 -5.89 -12.64
CA ALA A 81 -2.67 -5.07 -11.51
C ALA A 81 -2.78 -5.85 -10.19
N GLU A 82 -3.86 -6.61 -10.00
CA GLU A 82 -4.07 -7.47 -8.84
C GLU A 82 -3.00 -8.57 -8.76
N ALA A 83 -2.74 -9.27 -9.86
CA ALA A 83 -1.71 -10.32 -9.88
C ALA A 83 -0.30 -9.78 -9.56
N ILE A 84 0.05 -8.60 -10.10
CA ILE A 84 1.32 -7.95 -9.79
C ILE A 84 1.37 -7.48 -8.35
N GLY A 85 0.28 -6.89 -7.83
CA GLY A 85 0.19 -6.47 -6.43
C GLY A 85 0.38 -7.65 -5.47
N ASN A 86 -0.27 -8.79 -5.73
CA ASN A 86 -0.11 -10.00 -4.94
C ASN A 86 1.34 -10.55 -4.98
N ASP A 87 2.00 -10.56 -6.15
CA ASP A 87 3.41 -10.95 -6.24
C ASP A 87 4.34 -10.01 -5.47
N ILE A 88 4.07 -8.71 -5.49
CA ILE A 88 4.83 -7.71 -4.71
C ILE A 88 4.63 -7.97 -3.21
N TYR A 89 3.39 -8.18 -2.79
CA TYR A 89 3.04 -8.46 -1.39
C TYR A 89 3.79 -9.67 -0.84
N GLU A 90 3.70 -10.82 -1.53
CA GLU A 90 4.36 -12.06 -1.10
C GLU A 90 5.89 -11.91 -1.03
N LYS A 91 6.48 -11.11 -1.92
CA LYS A 91 7.92 -10.83 -1.89
C LYS A 91 8.34 -9.96 -0.71
N GLN A 92 7.53 -8.98 -0.33
CA GLN A 92 7.84 -8.13 0.81
C GLN A 92 7.65 -8.88 2.12
N LYS A 93 6.56 -9.65 2.24
CA LYS A 93 6.32 -10.50 3.40
C LYS A 93 7.48 -11.47 3.66
N LYS A 94 7.99 -12.13 2.62
CA LYS A 94 9.16 -13.02 2.75
C LYS A 94 10.42 -12.31 3.22
N LYS A 95 10.67 -11.07 2.78
CA LYS A 95 11.82 -10.29 3.25
C LYS A 95 11.70 -9.95 4.73
N GLU A 96 10.51 -9.58 5.18
CA GLU A 96 10.25 -9.29 6.60
C GLU A 96 10.36 -10.53 7.50
N GLU A 97 10.14 -11.73 6.96
CA GLU A 97 10.37 -13.01 7.67
C GLU A 97 11.85 -13.44 7.72
N GLU A 98 12.69 -12.90 6.83
CA GLU A 98 14.12 -13.21 6.70
C GLU A 98 15.04 -12.23 7.48
N GLU A 99 14.52 -11.08 7.92
CA GLU A 99 15.21 -10.04 8.72
C GLU A 99 15.01 -10.21 10.24
#